data_AF-R0M271-F1
#
_entry.id   AF-R0M271-F1
#
_cell.length_a   1.000
_cell.length_b   1.000
_cell.length_c   1.000
_cell.angle_alpha   90.00
_cell.angle_beta   90.00
_cell.angle_gamma   90.00
#
_symmetry.space_group_name_H-M   'P 1'
#
loop_
_entity.id
_entity.type
_entity.pdbx_description
1 polymer ?
#
loop_
_entity_poly.entity_id
_entity_poly.type
_entity_poly.pdbx_seq_one_letter_code
_entity_poly.pdbx_strand_id
1 'polypeptide(L)'
;MEDAKKKLIKQAEKLRKKRMFPFSMFNSPDYETSADKFKEAAGMSSKKEEKIRLLEESAKTYLLNPVEYNRYNCYIIYGELSDLYKNEPDKFIEYAKLSGDMALSCNRENLAANAYEKAVDVLVSQGNKAEAIELMRKICECYDNSCWKHHHLNSLKRLAFLEFSTGAYEEAAKDYLKLSKNIFVLCAGICYHLAGIVSDLDVTGEEEVVYKSLDKDPESIKIAIDMYMDNNAVDKEVRSVLNGCLELLKPENDIL
;
A
#
# COMPACT_ATOMS: atom_id res chain seq x y z
N MET A 1 -39.60 -5.48 4.75
CA MET A 1 -38.12 -5.50 4.66
C MET A 1 -37.50 -5.60 6.05
N GLU A 2 -37.89 -4.73 7.00
CA GLU A 2 -37.38 -4.73 8.37
C GLU A 2 -37.60 -6.06 9.14
N ASP A 3 -38.78 -6.68 9.01
CA ASP A 3 -39.07 -7.94 9.71
C ASP A 3 -38.24 -9.13 9.20
N ALA A 4 -37.94 -9.15 7.90
CA ALA A 4 -37.07 -10.15 7.30
C ALA A 4 -35.61 -9.97 7.78
N LYS A 5 -35.11 -8.72 7.86
CA LYS A 5 -33.80 -8.40 8.42
C LYS A 5 -33.68 -8.87 9.89
N LYS A 6 -34.67 -8.55 10.73
CA LYS A 6 -34.70 -9.02 12.13
C LYS A 6 -34.69 -10.54 12.25
N LYS A 7 -35.39 -11.24 11.35
CA LYS A 7 -35.40 -12.70 11.28
C LYS A 7 -34.01 -13.26 10.92
N LEU A 8 -33.29 -12.64 9.99
CA LEU A 8 -31.92 -13.02 9.62
C LEU A 8 -30.95 -12.86 10.80
N ILE A 9 -30.97 -11.69 11.47
CA ILE A 9 -30.10 -11.42 12.63
C ILE A 9 -30.33 -12.45 13.74
N LYS A 10 -31.60 -12.75 14.08
CA LYS A 10 -31.94 -13.75 15.10
C LYS A 10 -31.49 -15.16 14.71
N GLN A 11 -31.57 -15.49 13.42
CA GLN A 11 -31.06 -16.77 12.92
C GLN A 11 -29.54 -16.85 12.99
N ALA A 12 -28.83 -15.79 12.60
CA ALA A 12 -27.38 -15.70 12.69
C ALA A 12 -26.90 -15.93 14.13
N GLU A 13 -27.46 -15.19 15.09
CA GLU A 13 -27.12 -15.36 16.52
C GLU A 13 -27.35 -16.78 17.04
N LYS A 14 -28.38 -17.47 16.55
CA LYS A 14 -28.68 -18.86 16.95
C LYS A 14 -27.67 -19.84 16.37
N LEU A 15 -27.19 -19.62 15.14
CA LEU A 15 -26.21 -20.46 14.46
C LEU A 15 -24.80 -20.30 15.05
N ARG A 16 -24.45 -19.08 15.47
CA ARG A 16 -23.17 -18.77 16.13
C ARG A 16 -23.03 -19.41 17.52
N LYS A 17 -24.12 -19.68 18.22
CA LYS A 17 -24.12 -20.23 19.58
C LYS A 17 -24.10 -21.75 19.57
N LYS A 18 -23.13 -22.35 20.29
CA LYS A 18 -23.20 -23.77 20.65
C LYS A 18 -24.42 -23.96 21.55
N ARG A 19 -25.36 -24.83 21.17
CA ARG A 19 -26.53 -25.11 22.02
C ARG A 19 -26.04 -25.66 23.36
N MET A 20 -26.48 -25.09 24.48
CA MET A 20 -26.24 -25.68 25.80
C MET A 20 -27.19 -26.86 26.03
N PHE A 21 -26.70 -27.88 26.75
CA PHE A 21 -27.32 -29.17 27.09
C PHE A 21 -28.80 -29.04 27.55
N PRO A 22 -29.70 -30.03 27.29
CA PRO A 22 -29.45 -31.46 26.95
C PRO A 22 -29.32 -31.83 25.47
N PHE A 23 -29.46 -30.88 24.54
CA PHE A 23 -29.47 -31.20 23.10
C PHE A 23 -28.11 -30.99 22.38
N SER A 24 -26.99 -30.94 23.11
CA SER A 24 -25.71 -30.40 22.62
C SER A 24 -24.67 -31.42 22.16
N MET A 25 -24.98 -32.71 22.06
CA MET A 25 -23.97 -33.71 21.68
C MET A 25 -23.61 -33.72 20.19
N PHE A 26 -24.41 -33.12 19.31
CA PHE A 26 -24.23 -33.29 17.85
C PHE A 26 -24.28 -32.01 16.99
N ASN A 27 -24.49 -30.82 17.57
CA ASN A 27 -24.56 -29.58 16.79
C ASN A 27 -23.43 -28.63 17.18
N SER A 28 -22.39 -28.58 16.35
CA SER A 28 -21.40 -27.50 16.37
C SER A 28 -22.01 -26.18 15.90
N PRO A 29 -21.46 -25.03 16.31
CA PRO A 29 -21.81 -23.75 15.70
C PRO A 29 -21.59 -23.78 14.19
N ASP A 30 -22.49 -23.13 13.46
CA ASP A 30 -22.36 -22.93 12.01
C ASP A 30 -22.00 -21.45 11.77
N TYR A 31 -20.70 -21.18 11.84
CA TYR A 31 -20.16 -19.83 11.73
C TYR A 31 -20.31 -19.25 10.32
N GLU A 32 -20.21 -20.09 9.29
CA GLU A 32 -20.33 -19.68 7.90
C GLU A 32 -21.75 -19.18 7.59
N THR A 33 -22.76 -20.03 7.82
CA THR A 33 -24.17 -19.64 7.61
C THR A 33 -24.57 -18.49 8.54
N SER A 34 -24.00 -18.41 9.74
CA SER A 34 -24.22 -17.26 10.63
C SER A 34 -23.67 -15.97 10.02
N ALA A 35 -22.44 -15.98 9.51
CA ALA A 35 -21.79 -14.81 8.93
C ALA A 35 -22.51 -14.35 7.66
N ASP A 36 -22.93 -15.29 6.80
CA ASP A 36 -23.72 -15.02 5.60
C ASP A 36 -25.02 -14.26 5.94
N LYS A 37 -25.73 -14.68 7.00
CA LYS A 37 -26.97 -14.02 7.42
C LYS A 37 -26.75 -12.62 7.97
N PHE A 38 -25.64 -12.38 8.66
CA PHE A 38 -25.28 -11.01 9.05
C PHE A 38 -24.97 -10.14 7.82
N LYS A 39 -24.24 -10.67 6.83
CA LYS A 39 -23.94 -9.98 5.57
C LYS A 39 -25.21 -9.68 4.76
N GLU A 40 -26.13 -10.65 4.64
CA GLU A 40 -27.43 -10.46 4.00
C GLU A 40 -28.26 -9.38 4.70
N ALA A 41 -28.33 -9.41 6.03
CA ALA A 41 -28.99 -8.37 6.81
C ALA A 41 -28.35 -6.98 6.62
N ALA A 42 -27.02 -6.91 6.44
CA ALA A 42 -26.32 -5.67 6.12
C ALA A 42 -26.74 -5.13 4.75
N GLY A 43 -26.88 -6.00 3.73
CA GLY A 43 -27.37 -5.64 2.40
C GLY A 43 -28.81 -5.09 2.39
N MET A 44 -29.61 -5.43 3.40
CA MET A 44 -30.97 -4.90 3.59
C MET A 44 -31.03 -3.60 4.40
N SER A 45 -29.90 -3.11 4.92
CA SER A 45 -29.87 -1.95 5.81
C SER A 45 -29.72 -0.65 5.02
N SER A 46 -30.66 0.28 5.19
CA SER A 46 -30.60 1.62 4.58
C SER A 46 -29.74 2.60 5.37
N LYS A 47 -29.48 2.32 6.65
CA LYS A 47 -28.64 3.15 7.53
C LYS A 47 -27.20 2.67 7.50
N LYS A 48 -26.27 3.59 7.24
CA LYS A 48 -24.83 3.32 7.16
C LYS A 48 -24.30 2.65 8.43
N GLU A 49 -24.68 3.15 9.61
CA GLU A 49 -24.18 2.68 10.91
C GLU A 49 -24.64 1.25 11.20
N GLU A 50 -25.89 0.93 10.86
CA GLU A 50 -26.42 -0.42 11.01
C GLU A 50 -25.73 -1.39 10.04
N LYS A 51 -25.54 -0.97 8.79
CA LYS A 51 -24.82 -1.74 7.78
C LYS A 51 -23.41 -2.10 8.23
N ILE A 52 -22.65 -1.10 8.71
CA ILE A 52 -21.30 -1.29 9.26
C ILE A 52 -21.30 -2.32 10.38
N ARG A 53 -22.16 -2.13 11.39
CA ARG A 53 -22.24 -3.04 12.54
C ARG A 53 -22.49 -4.49 12.11
N LEU A 54 -23.38 -4.70 11.13
CA LEU A 54 -23.71 -6.04 10.64
C LEU A 54 -22.57 -6.66 9.81
N LEU A 55 -21.86 -5.87 9.01
CA LEU A 55 -20.66 -6.30 8.29
C LEU A 55 -19.53 -6.69 9.27
N GLU A 56 -19.29 -5.90 10.31
CA GLU A 56 -18.32 -6.22 11.36
C GLU A 56 -18.68 -7.51 12.09
N GLU A 57 -19.94 -7.72 12.44
CA GLU A 57 -20.40 -8.98 13.05
C GLU A 57 -20.26 -10.18 12.10
N SER A 58 -20.47 -9.98 10.80
CA SER A 58 -20.23 -11.00 9.78
C SER A 58 -18.74 -11.39 9.72
N ALA A 59 -17.85 -10.40 9.58
CA ALA A 59 -16.40 -10.64 9.54
C ALA A 59 -15.89 -11.32 10.82
N LYS A 60 -16.28 -10.82 12.01
CA LYS A 60 -15.94 -11.44 13.30
C LYS A 60 -16.40 -12.89 13.37
N THR A 61 -17.57 -13.19 12.82
CA THR A 61 -18.13 -14.55 12.85
C THR A 61 -17.38 -15.49 11.90
N TYR A 62 -17.03 -15.07 10.69
CA TYR A 62 -16.16 -15.85 9.79
C TYR A 62 -14.81 -16.18 10.44
N LEU A 63 -14.22 -15.22 11.16
CA LEU A 63 -12.93 -15.40 11.83
C LEU A 63 -12.96 -16.34 13.04
N LEU A 64 -14.15 -16.78 13.51
CA LEU A 64 -14.25 -17.85 14.52
C LEU A 64 -13.86 -19.23 13.95
N ASN A 65 -13.85 -19.39 12.63
CA ASN A 65 -13.31 -20.56 11.93
C ASN A 65 -12.61 -20.10 10.64
N PRO A 66 -11.37 -19.59 10.72
CA PRO A 66 -10.74 -18.84 9.63
C PRO A 66 -10.15 -19.77 8.55
N VAL A 67 -10.96 -20.63 7.95
CA VAL A 67 -10.60 -21.38 6.72
C VAL A 67 -10.48 -20.41 5.53
N GLU A 68 -9.84 -20.83 4.43
CA GLU A 68 -9.57 -19.96 3.27
C GLU A 68 -10.83 -19.25 2.74
N TYR A 69 -11.94 -19.97 2.60
CA TYR A 69 -13.24 -19.38 2.19
C TYR A 69 -13.69 -18.24 3.12
N ASN A 70 -13.54 -18.41 4.43
CA ASN A 70 -13.94 -17.43 5.43
C ASN A 70 -13.01 -16.21 5.41
N ARG A 71 -11.69 -16.42 5.27
CA ARG A 71 -10.72 -15.33 5.12
C ARG A 71 -10.95 -14.54 3.83
N TYR A 72 -11.28 -15.22 2.72
CA TYR A 72 -11.63 -14.56 1.47
C TYR A 72 -12.91 -13.70 1.59
N ASN A 73 -13.92 -14.18 2.32
CA ASN A 73 -15.10 -13.37 2.62
C ASN A 73 -14.78 -12.17 3.52
N CYS A 74 -13.88 -12.33 4.50
CA CYS A 74 -13.38 -11.20 5.30
C CYS A 74 -12.66 -10.16 4.44
N TYR A 75 -11.86 -10.55 3.45
CA TYR A 75 -11.26 -9.62 2.48
C TYR A 75 -12.33 -8.74 1.81
N ILE A 76 -13.42 -9.36 1.31
CA ILE A 76 -14.53 -8.65 0.66
C ILE A 76 -15.21 -7.69 1.65
N ILE A 77 -15.51 -8.17 2.85
CA ILE A 77 -16.21 -7.37 3.86
C ILE A 77 -15.36 -6.18 4.32
N TYR A 78 -14.07 -6.39 4.58
CA TYR A 78 -13.18 -5.30 4.96
C TYR A 78 -12.98 -4.29 3.82
N GLY A 79 -12.98 -4.74 2.56
CA GLY A 79 -13.00 -3.84 1.41
C GLY A 79 -14.25 -2.96 1.38
N GLU A 80 -15.43 -3.53 1.62
CA GLU A 80 -16.69 -2.79 1.70
C GLU A 80 -16.72 -1.82 2.90
N LEU A 81 -16.23 -2.25 4.07
CA LEU A 81 -16.11 -1.41 5.26
C LEU A 81 -15.17 -0.22 5.01
N SER A 82 -14.04 -0.45 4.35
CA SER A 82 -13.14 0.61 3.91
C SER A 82 -13.89 1.65 3.07
N ASP A 83 -14.61 1.23 2.02
CA ASP A 83 -15.33 2.15 1.13
C ASP A 83 -16.44 2.93 1.87
N LEU A 84 -17.11 2.32 2.86
CA LEU A 84 -18.08 3.01 3.72
C LEU A 84 -17.40 4.09 4.59
N TYR A 85 -16.14 3.89 4.96
CA TYR A 85 -15.33 4.83 5.75
C TYR A 85 -14.49 5.80 4.91
N LYS A 86 -14.73 5.95 3.60
CA LYS A 86 -13.95 6.85 2.72
C LYS A 86 -13.79 8.32 3.16
N ASN A 87 -14.65 8.81 4.06
CA ASN A 87 -14.58 10.17 4.62
C ASN A 87 -13.97 10.21 6.04
N GLU A 88 -13.56 9.06 6.59
CA GLU A 88 -12.90 8.87 7.89
C GLU A 88 -11.55 8.18 7.62
N PRO A 89 -10.49 8.93 7.27
CA PRO A 89 -9.23 8.39 6.75
C PRO A 89 -8.62 7.26 7.60
N ASP A 90 -8.59 7.43 8.92
CA ASP A 90 -7.96 6.44 9.82
C ASP A 90 -8.64 5.07 9.73
N LYS A 91 -9.99 5.06 9.70
CA LYS A 91 -10.77 3.81 9.56
C LYS A 91 -10.73 3.25 8.15
N PHE A 92 -10.69 4.12 7.14
CA PHE A 92 -10.48 3.69 5.76
C PHE A 92 -9.16 2.93 5.64
N ILE A 93 -8.07 3.50 6.14
CA ILE A 93 -6.74 2.88 6.13
C ILE A 93 -6.75 1.57 6.90
N GLU A 94 -7.32 1.54 8.11
CA GLU A 94 -7.43 0.33 8.94
C GLU A 94 -8.11 -0.82 8.16
N TYR A 95 -9.29 -0.56 7.60
CA TYR A 95 -10.04 -1.59 6.89
C TYR A 95 -9.43 -1.98 5.54
N ALA A 96 -8.79 -1.05 4.82
CA ALA A 96 -8.03 -1.36 3.61
C ALA A 96 -6.85 -2.30 3.92
N LYS A 97 -6.12 -2.08 5.03
CA LYS A 97 -5.04 -2.95 5.49
C LYS A 97 -5.56 -4.34 5.87
N LEU A 98 -6.63 -4.41 6.67
CA LEU A 98 -7.27 -5.69 7.04
C LEU A 98 -7.75 -6.45 5.80
N SER A 99 -8.30 -5.75 4.81
CA SER A 99 -8.68 -6.35 3.53
C SER A 99 -7.47 -6.95 2.81
N GLY A 100 -6.37 -6.21 2.70
CA GLY A 100 -5.13 -6.69 2.09
C GLY A 100 -4.51 -7.88 2.81
N ASP A 101 -4.44 -7.84 4.15
CA ASP A 101 -3.89 -8.94 4.96
C ASP A 101 -4.73 -10.22 4.80
N MET A 102 -6.07 -10.09 4.73
CA MET A 102 -6.96 -11.24 4.46
C MET A 102 -6.76 -11.82 3.06
N ALA A 103 -6.63 -10.98 2.03
CA ALA A 103 -6.34 -11.42 0.67
C ALA A 103 -5.00 -12.15 0.58
N LEU A 104 -3.97 -11.61 1.23
CA LEU A 104 -2.63 -12.21 1.27
C LEU A 104 -2.65 -13.57 1.97
N SER A 105 -3.41 -13.72 3.07
CA SER A 105 -3.60 -15.00 3.76
C SER A 105 -4.31 -16.09 2.92
N CYS A 106 -4.85 -15.71 1.75
CA CYS A 106 -5.47 -16.60 0.77
C CYS A 106 -4.62 -16.75 -0.51
N ASN A 107 -3.35 -16.32 -0.49
CA ASN A 107 -2.46 -16.29 -1.65
C ASN A 107 -3.10 -15.55 -2.84
N ARG A 108 -3.71 -14.38 -2.56
CA ARG A 108 -4.29 -13.48 -3.57
C ARG A 108 -3.49 -12.18 -3.60
N GLU A 109 -2.24 -12.27 -4.03
CA GLU A 109 -1.25 -11.18 -3.95
C GLU A 109 -1.70 -9.93 -4.69
N ASN A 110 -2.28 -10.07 -5.89
CA ASN A 110 -2.82 -8.94 -6.65
C ASN A 110 -3.97 -8.24 -5.88
N LEU A 111 -4.88 -9.00 -5.27
CA LEU A 111 -5.96 -8.42 -4.47
C LEU A 111 -5.43 -7.73 -3.21
N ALA A 112 -4.40 -8.31 -2.58
CA ALA A 112 -3.72 -7.71 -1.44
C ALA A 112 -3.05 -6.38 -1.81
N ALA A 113 -2.27 -6.37 -2.89
CA ALA A 113 -1.61 -5.18 -3.41
C ALA A 113 -2.61 -4.05 -3.71
N ASN A 114 -3.71 -4.34 -4.41
CA ASN A 114 -4.75 -3.34 -4.70
C ASN A 114 -5.40 -2.77 -3.43
N ALA A 115 -5.60 -3.60 -2.40
CA ALA A 115 -6.15 -3.14 -1.12
C ALA A 115 -5.16 -2.24 -0.37
N TYR A 116 -3.87 -2.60 -0.35
CA TYR A 116 -2.84 -1.76 0.25
C TYR A 116 -2.63 -0.44 -0.51
N GLU A 117 -2.72 -0.43 -1.85
CA GLU A 117 -2.58 0.78 -2.67
C GLU A 117 -3.59 1.86 -2.27
N LYS A 118 -4.84 1.45 -1.98
CA LYS A 118 -5.87 2.37 -1.46
C LYS A 118 -5.40 3.07 -0.18
N ALA A 119 -4.84 2.32 0.77
CA ALA A 119 -4.34 2.87 2.04
C ALA A 119 -3.13 3.79 1.83
N VAL A 120 -2.19 3.41 0.96
CA VAL A 120 -0.99 4.21 0.62
C VAL A 120 -1.38 5.59 0.10
N ASP A 121 -2.33 5.67 -0.83
CA ASP A 121 -2.71 6.95 -1.43
C ASP A 121 -3.26 7.93 -0.38
N VAL A 122 -4.03 7.44 0.60
CA VAL A 122 -4.55 8.26 1.70
C VAL A 122 -3.42 8.64 2.68
N LEU A 123 -2.56 7.69 3.06
CA LEU A 123 -1.43 7.94 3.97
C LEU A 123 -0.49 9.02 3.42
N VAL A 124 -0.16 8.96 2.13
CA VAL A 124 0.65 9.97 1.44
C VAL A 124 -0.05 11.34 1.50
N SER A 125 -1.37 11.39 1.27
CA SER A 125 -2.14 12.64 1.33
C SER A 125 -2.19 13.27 2.73
N GLN A 126 -2.14 12.45 3.78
CA GLN A 126 -2.08 12.89 5.18
C GLN A 126 -0.65 13.21 5.66
N GLY A 127 0.36 12.98 4.83
CA GLY A 127 1.77 13.16 5.20
C GLY A 127 2.33 12.04 6.08
N ASN A 128 1.59 10.95 6.32
CA ASN A 128 2.09 9.77 7.03
C ASN A 128 2.91 8.88 6.09
N LYS A 129 4.06 9.42 5.66
CA LYS A 129 4.91 8.79 4.65
C LYS A 129 5.61 7.52 5.17
N ALA A 130 5.93 7.44 6.46
CA ALA A 130 6.59 6.27 7.04
C ALA A 130 5.70 5.01 6.92
N GLU A 131 4.43 5.10 7.30
CA GLU A 131 3.51 3.97 7.16
C GLU A 131 3.19 3.65 5.69
N ALA A 132 3.16 4.67 4.83
CA ALA A 132 3.02 4.46 3.39
C ALA A 132 4.19 3.68 2.78
N ILE A 133 5.43 3.90 3.23
CA ILE A 133 6.62 3.14 2.81
C ILE A 133 6.48 1.67 3.20
N GLU A 134 6.09 1.38 4.44
CA GLU A 134 5.89 0.00 4.91
C GLU A 134 4.84 -0.75 4.09
N LEU A 135 3.73 -0.10 3.74
CA LEU A 135 2.72 -0.69 2.86
C LEU A 135 3.20 -0.84 1.41
N MET A 136 3.97 0.12 0.90
CA MET A 136 4.57 0.01 -0.43
C MET A 136 5.56 -1.15 -0.53
N ARG A 137 6.31 -1.46 0.54
CA ARG A 137 7.16 -2.66 0.61
C ARG A 137 6.33 -3.94 0.50
N LYS A 138 5.24 -4.04 1.27
CA LYS A 138 4.29 -5.16 1.14
C LYS A 138 3.72 -5.30 -0.28
N ILE A 139 3.41 -4.19 -0.95
CA ILE A 139 2.94 -4.20 -2.35
C ILE A 139 4.01 -4.75 -3.29
N CYS A 140 5.28 -4.36 -3.11
CA CYS A 140 6.38 -4.90 -3.91
C CYS A 140 6.51 -6.41 -3.71
N GLU A 141 6.53 -6.88 -2.47
CA GLU A 141 6.58 -8.30 -2.10
C GLU A 141 5.44 -9.12 -2.73
N CYS A 142 4.23 -8.55 -2.81
CA CYS A 142 3.09 -9.18 -3.48
C CYS A 142 3.36 -9.45 -4.97
N TYR A 143 4.16 -8.61 -5.63
CA TYR A 143 4.47 -8.74 -7.05
C TYR A 143 5.80 -9.46 -7.34
N ASP A 144 6.67 -9.68 -6.34
CA ASP A 144 8.02 -10.25 -6.51
C ASP A 144 8.07 -11.61 -7.20
N ASN A 145 7.13 -12.52 -6.90
CA ASN A 145 7.18 -13.92 -7.35
C ASN A 145 6.28 -14.22 -8.56
N SER A 146 5.81 -13.18 -9.26
CA SER A 146 4.63 -13.30 -10.12
C SER A 146 4.89 -12.96 -11.59
N CYS A 147 3.94 -13.33 -12.46
CA CYS A 147 3.86 -12.84 -13.83
C CYS A 147 3.61 -11.31 -13.95
N TRP A 148 3.54 -10.59 -12.82
CA TRP A 148 3.23 -9.16 -12.73
C TRP A 148 4.48 -8.27 -12.78
N LYS A 149 5.49 -8.60 -13.58
CA LYS A 149 6.75 -7.85 -13.69
C LYS A 149 6.55 -6.35 -13.88
N HIS A 150 5.57 -5.94 -14.69
CA HIS A 150 5.26 -4.52 -14.90
C HIS A 150 4.73 -3.84 -13.64
N HIS A 151 3.85 -4.51 -12.88
CA HIS A 151 3.33 -3.98 -11.62
C HIS A 151 4.44 -3.88 -10.58
N HIS A 152 5.27 -4.92 -10.44
CA HIS A 152 6.43 -4.90 -9.55
C HIS A 152 7.34 -3.69 -9.85
N LEU A 153 7.73 -3.47 -11.10
CA LEU A 153 8.57 -2.33 -11.48
C LEU A 153 7.91 -0.98 -11.18
N ASN A 154 6.59 -0.85 -11.41
CA ASN A 154 5.88 0.39 -11.10
C ASN A 154 5.79 0.64 -9.59
N SER A 155 5.50 -0.40 -8.79
CA SER A 155 5.44 -0.31 -7.33
C SER A 155 6.81 0.02 -6.74
N LEU A 156 7.86 -0.61 -7.25
CA LEU A 156 9.24 -0.34 -6.83
C LEU A 156 9.68 1.09 -7.19
N LYS A 157 9.29 1.60 -8.37
CA LYS A 157 9.51 3.01 -8.73
C LYS A 157 8.80 3.97 -7.76
N ARG A 158 7.55 3.66 -7.39
CA ARG A 158 6.79 4.46 -6.41
C ARG A 158 7.42 4.41 -5.02
N LEU A 159 7.90 3.24 -4.58
CA LEU A 159 8.57 3.04 -3.30
C LEU A 159 9.85 3.88 -3.22
N ALA A 160 10.76 3.73 -4.19
CA ALA A 160 12.02 4.47 -4.24
C ALA A 160 11.79 6.00 -4.24
N PHE A 161 10.77 6.46 -4.98
CA PHE A 161 10.40 7.87 -4.98
C PHE A 161 9.86 8.36 -3.63
N LEU A 162 9.04 7.56 -2.96
CA LEU A 162 8.51 7.89 -1.65
C LEU A 162 9.63 8.00 -0.62
N GLU A 163 10.56 7.04 -0.61
CA GLU A 163 11.77 7.02 0.23
C GLU A 163 12.63 8.27 0.00
N PHE A 164 12.91 8.60 -1.28
CA PHE A 164 13.61 9.84 -1.64
C PHE A 164 12.89 11.08 -1.06
N SER A 165 11.57 11.16 -1.21
CA SER A 165 10.78 12.30 -0.72
C SER A 165 10.74 12.43 0.82
N THR A 166 11.20 11.42 1.54
CA THR A 166 11.32 11.40 3.01
C THR A 166 12.73 11.60 3.50
N GLY A 167 13.72 11.72 2.61
CA GLY A 167 15.13 11.79 2.97
C GLY A 167 15.78 10.44 3.27
N ALA A 168 15.08 9.31 3.04
CA ALA A 168 15.64 7.96 3.12
C ALA A 168 16.45 7.65 1.84
N TYR A 169 17.51 8.44 1.61
CA TYR A 169 18.22 8.42 0.33
C TYR A 169 18.97 7.12 0.09
N GLU A 170 19.57 6.51 1.12
CA GLU A 170 20.29 5.24 0.95
C GLU A 170 19.35 4.10 0.53
N GLU A 171 18.18 4.01 1.15
CA GLU A 171 17.13 3.06 0.80
C GLU A 171 16.60 3.30 -0.62
N ALA A 172 16.28 4.56 -0.93
CA ALA A 172 15.83 4.94 -2.27
C ALA A 172 16.85 4.54 -3.34
N ALA A 173 18.16 4.74 -3.08
CA ALA A 173 19.22 4.34 -4.00
C ALA A 173 19.22 2.83 -4.26
N LYS A 174 19.12 2.01 -3.19
CA LYS A 174 19.06 0.55 -3.30
C LYS A 174 17.86 0.09 -4.15
N ASP A 175 16.72 0.74 -4.00
CA ASP A 175 15.51 0.40 -4.76
C ASP A 175 15.55 0.91 -6.20
N TYR A 176 16.14 2.07 -6.48
CA TYR A 176 16.36 2.55 -7.84
C TYR A 176 17.29 1.61 -8.63
N LEU A 177 18.35 1.07 -8.01
CA LEU A 177 19.27 0.14 -8.67
C LEU A 177 18.59 -1.16 -9.13
N LYS A 178 17.49 -1.56 -8.50
CA LYS A 178 16.70 -2.74 -8.91
C LYS A 178 15.92 -2.50 -10.22
N LEU A 179 15.72 -1.25 -10.67
CA LEU A 179 14.93 -0.91 -11.86
C LEU A 179 15.69 -1.02 -13.20
N SER A 180 16.97 -1.41 -13.17
CA SER A 180 17.85 -1.79 -14.30
C SER A 180 17.97 -0.84 -15.50
N LYS A 181 17.35 0.34 -15.49
CA LYS A 181 17.51 1.36 -16.54
C LYS A 181 18.54 2.40 -16.09
N ASN A 182 19.35 2.87 -17.04
CA ASN A 182 20.42 3.83 -16.81
C ASN A 182 19.96 5.08 -16.04
N ILE A 183 18.79 5.63 -16.37
CA ILE A 183 18.21 6.77 -15.65
C ILE A 183 17.95 6.51 -14.16
N PHE A 184 17.59 5.28 -13.78
CA PHE A 184 17.42 4.93 -12.37
C PHE A 184 18.76 4.68 -11.68
N VAL A 185 19.79 4.24 -12.41
CA VAL A 185 21.17 4.21 -11.88
C VAL A 185 21.63 5.64 -11.56
N LEU A 186 21.33 6.62 -12.43
CA LEU A 186 21.57 8.03 -12.12
C LEU A 186 20.79 8.49 -10.87
N CYS A 187 19.49 8.17 -10.77
CA CYS A 187 18.72 8.49 -9.56
C CYS A 187 19.35 7.90 -8.29
N ALA A 188 19.85 6.66 -8.35
CA ALA A 188 20.56 6.06 -7.23
C ALA A 188 21.85 6.80 -6.89
N GLY A 189 22.61 7.22 -7.90
CA GLY A 189 23.82 8.03 -7.73
C GLY A 189 23.55 9.36 -7.03
N ILE A 190 22.49 10.07 -7.47
CA ILE A 190 22.03 11.30 -6.80
C ILE A 190 21.66 11.01 -5.34
N CYS A 191 20.94 9.93 -5.07
CA CYS A 191 20.56 9.58 -3.71
C CYS A 191 21.79 9.27 -2.83
N TYR A 192 22.77 8.51 -3.34
CA TYR A 192 24.01 8.26 -2.61
C TYR A 192 24.80 9.55 -2.35
N HIS A 193 24.89 10.44 -3.34
CA HIS A 193 25.51 11.75 -3.16
C HIS A 193 24.83 12.55 -2.03
N LEU A 194 23.49 12.62 -2.02
CA LEU A 194 22.73 13.30 -0.96
C LEU A 194 22.87 12.63 0.42
N ALA A 195 23.14 11.32 0.45
CA ALA A 195 23.46 10.59 1.68
C ALA A 195 24.92 10.75 2.13
N GLY A 196 25.78 11.44 1.36
CA GLY A 196 27.22 11.53 1.63
C GLY A 196 27.96 10.21 1.38
N ILE A 197 27.40 9.31 0.57
CA ILE A 197 27.95 7.99 0.25
C ILE A 197 28.66 8.07 -1.10
N VAL A 198 29.96 7.74 -1.10
CA VAL A 198 30.72 7.58 -2.36
C VAL A 198 30.23 6.32 -3.06
N SER A 199 29.85 6.45 -4.33
CA SER A 199 29.43 5.33 -5.16
C SER A 199 30.19 5.33 -6.49
N ASP A 200 30.42 4.14 -7.03
CA ASP A 200 31.07 3.92 -8.33
C ASP A 200 30.09 3.17 -9.22
N LEU A 201 28.99 3.85 -9.56
CA LEU A 201 27.91 3.28 -10.37
C LEU A 201 28.27 3.40 -11.86
N ASP A 202 27.97 2.34 -12.60
CA ASP A 202 28.13 2.29 -14.06
C ASP A 202 26.99 3.08 -14.75
N VAL A 203 27.08 4.41 -14.68
CA VAL A 203 26.19 5.35 -15.38
C VAL A 203 26.79 5.65 -16.74
N THR A 204 26.01 5.44 -17.80
CA THR A 204 26.44 5.62 -19.19
C THR A 204 25.65 6.73 -19.89
N GLY A 205 25.95 7.04 -21.16
CA GLY A 205 25.13 7.93 -21.97
C GLY A 205 25.13 9.39 -21.50
N GLU A 206 24.00 10.09 -21.68
CA GLU A 206 23.87 11.49 -21.25
C GLU A 206 23.78 11.62 -19.71
N GLU A 207 23.30 10.58 -19.04
CA GLU A 207 23.23 10.52 -17.58
C GLU A 207 24.62 10.52 -16.92
N GLU A 208 25.64 9.99 -17.60
CA GLU A 208 27.03 9.95 -17.09
C GLU A 208 27.58 11.36 -16.82
N VAL A 209 27.17 12.34 -17.63
CA VAL A 209 27.59 13.74 -17.49
C VAL A 209 27.06 14.33 -16.17
N VAL A 210 25.81 14.01 -15.83
CA VAL A 210 25.20 14.41 -14.56
C VAL A 210 25.85 13.66 -13.40
N TYR A 211 26.05 12.35 -13.52
CA TYR A 211 26.64 11.56 -12.45
C TYR A 211 28.06 12.04 -12.09
N LYS A 212 28.91 12.28 -13.10
CA LYS A 212 30.27 12.82 -12.88
C LYS A 212 30.32 14.26 -12.38
N SER A 213 29.22 15.02 -12.49
CA SER A 213 29.18 16.37 -11.92
C SER A 213 28.86 16.36 -10.42
N LEU A 214 28.31 15.28 -9.86
CA LEU A 214 27.98 15.16 -8.44
C LEU A 214 29.20 15.33 -7.52
N ASP A 215 30.40 14.99 -7.98
CA ASP A 215 31.65 15.18 -7.22
C ASP A 215 32.29 16.58 -7.42
N LYS A 216 31.58 17.49 -8.11
CA LYS A 216 32.05 18.85 -8.38
C LYS A 216 31.33 19.87 -7.50
N ASP A 217 31.53 21.15 -7.80
CA ASP A 217 30.85 22.24 -7.13
C ASP A 217 29.34 22.30 -7.50
N PRO A 218 28.49 22.90 -6.64
CA PRO A 218 27.06 23.00 -6.87
C PRO A 218 26.64 23.61 -8.22
N GLU A 219 27.40 24.56 -8.76
CA GLU A 219 27.08 25.20 -10.04
C GLU A 219 27.31 24.20 -11.20
N SER A 220 28.39 23.42 -11.13
CA SER A 220 28.64 22.33 -12.08
C SER A 220 27.54 21.28 -12.07
N ILE A 221 26.99 20.93 -10.89
CA ILE A 221 25.86 19.99 -10.77
C ILE A 221 24.63 20.57 -11.44
N LYS A 222 24.32 21.83 -11.11
CA LYS A 222 23.15 22.54 -11.64
C LYS A 222 23.16 22.61 -13.17
N ILE A 223 24.27 23.06 -13.76
CA ILE A 223 24.41 23.14 -15.23
C ILE A 223 24.18 21.78 -15.87
N ALA A 224 24.75 20.71 -15.32
CA ALA A 224 24.61 19.37 -15.89
C ALA A 224 23.15 18.87 -15.82
N ILE A 225 22.47 19.06 -14.67
CA ILE A 225 21.07 18.67 -14.49
C ILE A 225 20.15 19.48 -15.41
N ASP A 226 20.33 20.80 -15.50
CA ASP A 226 19.52 21.67 -16.37
C ASP A 226 19.69 21.27 -17.84
N MET A 227 20.93 21.09 -18.31
CA MET A 227 21.21 20.61 -19.67
C MET A 227 20.58 19.23 -19.95
N TYR A 228 20.64 18.31 -18.99
CA TYR A 228 20.02 16.99 -19.14
C TYR A 228 18.49 17.11 -19.26
N MET A 229 17.84 17.93 -18.41
CA MET A 229 16.39 18.12 -18.41
C MET A 229 15.87 18.86 -19.65
N ASP A 230 16.67 19.72 -20.27
CA ASP A 230 16.32 20.44 -21.51
C ASP A 230 16.41 19.53 -22.75
N ASN A 231 17.35 18.59 -22.76
CA ASN A 231 17.57 17.69 -23.89
C ASN A 231 16.73 16.40 -23.83
N ASN A 232 16.16 16.07 -22.66
CA ASN A 232 15.48 14.80 -22.45
C ASN A 232 14.03 14.96 -21.98
N ALA A 233 13.17 14.07 -22.46
CA ALA A 233 11.82 13.89 -21.91
C ALA A 233 11.91 13.09 -20.61
N VAL A 234 11.97 13.80 -19.47
CA VAL A 234 12.13 13.19 -18.15
C VAL A 234 10.78 12.96 -17.46
N ASP A 235 10.55 11.72 -17.01
CA ASP A 235 9.36 11.34 -16.22
C ASP A 235 9.24 12.19 -14.94
N LYS A 236 8.01 12.43 -14.49
CA LYS A 236 7.71 13.31 -13.35
C LYS A 236 8.49 12.93 -12.08
N GLU A 237 8.58 11.63 -11.77
CA GLU A 237 9.29 11.16 -10.58
C GLU A 237 10.80 11.41 -10.69
N VAL A 238 11.40 11.12 -11.85
CA VAL A 238 12.84 11.37 -12.10
C VAL A 238 13.14 12.86 -12.05
N ARG A 239 12.30 13.70 -12.68
CA ARG A 239 12.41 15.16 -12.61
C ARG A 239 12.34 15.66 -11.17
N SER A 240 11.52 15.03 -10.34
CA SER A 240 11.42 15.38 -8.92
C SER A 240 12.69 15.02 -8.13
N VAL A 241 13.37 13.92 -8.49
CA VAL A 241 14.70 13.56 -7.92
C VAL A 241 15.75 14.60 -8.32
N LEU A 242 15.83 14.92 -9.61
CA LEU A 242 16.76 15.92 -10.15
C LEU A 242 16.56 17.28 -9.49
N ASN A 243 15.32 17.77 -9.43
CA ASN A 243 15.00 19.03 -8.77
C ASN A 243 15.26 18.97 -7.26
N GLY A 244 15.00 17.84 -6.61
CA GLY A 244 15.28 17.66 -5.18
C GLY A 244 16.77 17.79 -4.88
N CYS A 245 17.64 17.28 -5.76
CA CYS A 245 19.08 17.49 -5.68
C CYS A 245 19.42 18.99 -5.77
N LEU A 246 18.88 19.70 -6.77
CA LEU A 246 19.12 21.14 -6.94
C LEU A 246 18.66 21.98 -5.75
N GLU A 247 17.51 21.64 -5.15
CA GLU A 247 16.99 22.34 -3.98
C GLU A 247 17.90 22.17 -2.76
N LEU A 248 18.43 20.97 -2.54
CA LEU A 248 19.32 20.68 -1.41
C LEU A 248 20.71 21.31 -1.56
N LEU A 249 21.13 21.62 -2.79
CA LEU A 249 22.38 22.32 -3.09
C LEU A 249 22.32 23.85 -2.91
N LYS A 250 21.15 24.41 -2.54
CA LYS A 250 21.03 25.86 -2.32
C LYS A 250 21.75 26.28 -1.03
N PRO A 251 22.50 27.40 -1.04
CA PRO A 251 23.27 27.88 0.12
C PRO A 251 22.45 28.11 1.40
N GLU A 252 21.14 28.30 1.25
CA GLU A 252 20.20 28.52 2.36
C GLU A 252 19.97 27.26 3.20
N ASN A 253 20.32 26.09 2.68
CA ASN A 253 20.21 24.78 3.36
C ASN A 253 21.50 24.33 4.06
N ASP A 254 22.60 25.11 3.97
CA ASP A 254 23.87 24.87 4.68
C ASP A 254 23.83 25.31 6.18
N ILE A 255 22.68 25.74 6.68
CA ILE A 255 22.50 26.19 8.08
C ILE A 255 21.69 25.14 8.87
N LEU A 256 22.33 24.02 9.22
CA LEU A 256 21.95 23.19 10.38
C LEU A 256 23.18 22.61 11.07
#